data_AF-A0A3D3XUX2-F1
#
_entry.id   AF-A0A3D3XUX2-F1
#
_cell.length_a   1.000
_cell.length_b   1.000
_cell.length_c   1.000
_cell.angle_alpha   90.00
_cell.angle_beta   90.00
_cell.angle_gamma   90.00
#
_symmetry.space_group_name_H-M   'P 1'
#
loop_
_entity.id
_entity.type
_entity.pdbx_description
1 polymer ?
#
loop_
_entity_poly.entity_id
_entity_poly.type
_entity_poly.pdbx_seq_one_letter_code
_entity_poly.pdbx_strand_id
1 'polypeptide(L)' 'YVDGQFQDMNMEYQTKRLSGRLNELEVVQLKPGTSEAYKLHYLAAGQRESQFKPLILQYQKDFSFDISAYRVP' A
#
# COMPACT_ATOMS: atom_id res chain seq x y z
N TYR A 1 0.15 9.24 15.32
CA TYR A 1 -0.70 8.90 14.15
C TYR A 1 0.14 9.02 12.88
N VAL A 2 -0.01 8.09 11.93
CA VAL A 2 0.86 8.01 10.73
C VAL A 2 0.76 9.27 9.85
N ASP A 3 -0.45 9.77 9.59
CA ASP A 3 -0.67 11.00 8.77
C ASP A 3 0.07 12.21 9.33
N GLY A 4 -0.07 12.48 10.64
CA GLY A 4 0.60 13.61 11.29
C GLY A 4 2.12 13.54 11.20
N GLN A 5 2.72 12.36 11.35
CA GLN A 5 4.17 12.19 11.21
C GLN A 5 4.66 12.50 9.79
N PHE A 6 3.89 12.16 8.76
CA PHE A 6 4.23 12.56 7.38
C PHE A 6 4.13 14.07 7.16
N GLN A 7 3.15 14.73 7.79
CA GLN A 7 3.01 16.19 7.72
C GLN A 7 4.17 16.91 8.43
N ASP A 8 4.60 16.39 9.59
CA ASP A 8 5.75 16.94 10.34
C ASP A 8 7.07 16.79 9.58
N MET A 9 7.26 15.66 8.88
CA MET A 9 8.49 15.35 8.15
C MET A 9 8.53 15.95 6.74
N ASN A 10 7.38 16.29 6.15
CA ASN A 10 7.29 16.74 4.76
C ASN A 10 6.28 17.89 4.59
N MET A 11 6.80 19.11 4.51
CA MET A 11 6.03 20.33 4.32
C MET A 11 5.20 20.35 3.02
N GLU A 12 5.68 19.70 1.95
CA GLU A 12 4.91 19.59 0.70
C GLU A 12 3.70 18.66 0.88
N TYR A 13 3.88 17.52 1.56
CA TYR A 13 2.79 16.62 1.90
C TYR A 13 1.73 17.35 2.75
N GLN A 14 2.16 18.04 3.80
CA GLN A 14 1.29 18.86 4.65
C GLN A 14 0.51 19.89 3.82
N THR A 15 1.20 20.67 2.98
CA THR A 15 0.56 21.71 2.15
C THR A 15 -0.47 21.11 1.19
N LYS A 16 -0.17 19.95 0.59
CA LYS A 16 -1.11 19.26 -0.31
C LYS A 16 -2.32 18.67 0.43
N ARG A 17 -2.13 18.19 1.67
CA ARG A 17 -3.23 17.75 2.55
C ARG A 17 -4.13 18.93 2.94
N LEU A 18 -3.53 20.04 3.41
CA LEU A 18 -4.26 21.26 3.80
C LEU A 18 -5.05 21.89 2.64
N SER A 19 -4.51 21.85 1.42
CA SER A 19 -5.17 22.39 0.23
C SER A 19 -6.21 21.44 -0.39
N GLY A 20 -6.38 20.22 0.15
CA GLY A 20 -7.30 19.22 -0.39
C GLY A 20 -6.84 18.52 -1.68
N ARG A 21 -5.60 18.76 -2.13
CA ARG A 21 -5.00 18.07 -3.30
C ARG A 21 -4.67 16.60 -3.02
N LEU A 22 -4.50 16.24 -1.74
CA LEU A 22 -4.36 14.87 -1.29
C LEU A 22 -5.54 14.48 -0.41
N ASN A 23 -6.20 13.38 -0.77
CA ASN A 23 -7.24 12.75 0.04
C ASN A 23 -6.70 12.26 1.39
N GLU A 24 -7.63 11.92 2.29
CA GLU A 24 -7.31 11.38 3.62
C GLU A 24 -6.47 10.11 3.55
N LEU A 25 -5.49 10.00 4.45
CA LEU A 25 -4.69 8.80 4.58
C LEU A 25 -5.53 7.70 5.21
N GLU A 26 -5.79 6.65 4.44
CA GLU A 26 -6.45 5.44 4.94
C GLU A 26 -5.38 4.43 5.41
N VAL A 27 -5.54 3.93 6.63
CA VAL A 27 -4.72 2.83 7.17
C VAL A 27 -5.63 1.65 7.46
N VAL A 28 -5.34 0.52 6.84
CA VAL A 28 -6.20 -0.66 6.86
C VAL A 28 -5.46 -1.85 7.41
N GLN A 29 -6.07 -2.53 8.38
CA GLN A 29 -5.60 -3.83 8.84
C GLN A 29 -5.97 -4.91 7.83
N LEU A 30 -5.01 -5.74 7.44
CA LEU A 30 -5.23 -6.89 6.56
C LEU A 30 -5.37 -8.18 7.37
N LYS A 31 -6.07 -9.16 6.79
CA LYS A 31 -6.21 -10.51 7.32
C LYS A 31 -4.83 -11.18 7.48
N PRO A 32 -4.62 -12.03 8.50
CA PRO A 32 -3.43 -12.87 8.58
C PRO A 32 -3.22 -13.68 7.29
N GLY A 33 -1.98 -13.84 6.86
CA GLY A 33 -1.63 -14.58 5.63
C GLY A 33 -1.70 -13.75 4.33
N THR A 34 -2.16 -12.50 4.37
CA THR A 34 -2.24 -11.64 3.17
C THR A 34 -0.89 -11.44 2.47
N SER A 35 0.21 -11.38 3.23
CA SER A 35 1.56 -11.26 2.65
C SER A 35 1.95 -12.47 1.80
N GLU A 36 1.55 -13.67 2.22
CA GLU A 36 1.81 -14.90 1.45
C GLU A 36 0.91 -14.97 0.22
N ALA A 37 -0.37 -14.62 0.35
CA ALA A 37 -1.28 -14.53 -0.79
C ALA A 37 -0.81 -13.52 -1.84
N TYR A 38 -0.33 -12.36 -1.38
CA TYR A 38 0.30 -11.34 -2.22
C TYR A 38 1.52 -11.91 -2.96
N LYS A 39 2.44 -12.60 -2.26
CA LYS A 39 3.60 -13.24 -2.89
C LYS A 39 3.16 -14.25 -3.97
N LEU A 40 2.28 -15.18 -3.61
CA LEU A 40 1.81 -16.24 -4.50
C LEU A 40 1.16 -15.71 -5.78
N HIS A 41 0.42 -14.60 -5.69
CA HIS A 41 -0.16 -13.92 -6.86
C HIS A 41 0.90 -13.53 -7.90
N TYR A 42 2.01 -12.94 -7.45
CA TYR A 42 3.09 -12.53 -8.35
C TYR A 42 3.99 -13.68 -8.80
N LEU A 43 4.17 -14.72 -7.97
CA LEU A 43 4.85 -15.94 -8.41
C LEU A 43 4.05 -16.65 -9.51
N ALA A 44 2.73 -16.73 -9.37
CA ALA A 44 1.84 -17.26 -10.41
C ALA A 44 1.88 -16.42 -11.69
N ALA A 45 2.14 -15.11 -11.57
CA ALA A 45 2.38 -14.21 -12.70
C ALA A 45 3.80 -14.30 -13.30
N GLY A 46 4.61 -15.28 -12.87
CA GLY A 46 5.92 -15.59 -13.47
C GLY A 46 7.13 -14.99 -12.75
N GLN A 47 6.95 -14.33 -11.60
CA GLN A 47 8.09 -13.90 -10.79
C GLN A 47 8.79 -15.08 -10.12
N ARG A 48 10.12 -15.00 -9.99
CA ARG A 48 10.91 -16.02 -9.29
C ARG A 48 10.92 -15.75 -7.80
N GLU A 49 10.66 -16.77 -7.00
CA GLU A 49 10.58 -16.64 -5.53
C GLU A 49 11.88 -16.11 -4.92
N SER A 50 13.04 -16.58 -5.37
CA SER A 50 14.35 -16.14 -4.86
C SER A 50 14.65 -14.65 -5.11
N GLN A 51 13.91 -13.99 -5.99
CA GLN A 51 14.06 -12.58 -6.32
C GLN A 51 12.83 -11.76 -5.91
N PHE A 52 11.84 -12.39 -5.28
CA PHE A 52 10.61 -11.72 -4.93
C PHE A 52 10.85 -10.64 -3.86
N LYS A 53 10.47 -9.41 -4.19
CA LYS A 53 10.49 -8.27 -3.29
C LYS A 53 9.17 -7.51 -3.38
N PRO A 54 8.44 -7.32 -2.28
CA PRO A 54 7.24 -6.49 -2.28
C PRO A 54 7.57 -5.05 -2.68
N LEU A 55 6.73 -4.46 -3.53
CA LEU A 55 6.75 -3.04 -3.82
C LEU A 55 5.99 -2.31 -2.70
N ILE A 56 6.69 -1.44 -1.97
CA ILE A 56 6.15 -0.74 -0.79
C ILE A 56 5.40 0.56 -1.12
N LEU A 57 5.48 1.02 -2.37
CA LEU A 57 4.76 2.20 -2.89
C LEU A 57 4.52 2.02 -4.39
N GLN A 58 3.26 2.01 -4.80
CA GLN A 58 2.88 1.81 -6.20
C GLN A 58 1.51 2.42 -6.48
N TYR A 59 1.24 2.71 -7.75
CA TYR A 59 -0.07 3.19 -8.18
C TYR A 59 -1.07 2.04 -8.24
N GLN A 60 -2.33 2.31 -7.89
CA GLN A 60 -3.41 1.33 -7.95
C GLN A 60 -3.58 0.70 -9.35
N LYS A 61 -3.38 1.48 -10.42
CA LYS A 61 -3.48 0.99 -11.80
C LYS A 61 -2.45 -0.11 -12.14
N ASP A 62 -1.32 -0.12 -11.44
CA ASP A 62 -0.23 -1.08 -11.65
C ASP A 62 -0.26 -2.20 -10.60
N PHE A 63 -1.24 -2.16 -9.69
CA PHE A 63 -1.39 -3.09 -8.58
C PHE A 63 -2.44 -4.15 -8.89
N SER A 64 -2.00 -5.29 -9.40
CA SER A 64 -2.88 -6.36 -9.88
C SER A 64 -3.39 -7.30 -8.79
N PHE A 65 -2.86 -7.21 -7.57
CA PHE A 65 -3.34 -8.00 -6.43
C PHE A 65 -4.58 -7.32 -5.82
N ASP A 66 -5.70 -8.02 -5.73
CA ASP A 66 -6.91 -7.48 -5.09
C ASP A 66 -6.77 -7.46 -3.56
N ILE A 67 -6.13 -6.42 -3.03
CA ILE A 67 -5.96 -6.21 -1.59
C ILE A 67 -7.28 -5.97 -0.85
N SER A 68 -8.33 -5.52 -1.56
CA SER A 68 -9.60 -5.15 -0.94
C SER A 68 -10.29 -6.39 -0.35
N ALA A 69 -10.18 -7.55 -1.00
CA ALA A 69 -10.68 -8.83 -0.50
C ALA A 69 -10.02 -9.29 0.83
N TYR A 70 -8.86 -8.71 1.17
CA TYR A 70 -8.06 -9.09 2.34
C TYR A 70 -8.14 -8.10 3.49
N ARG A 71 -8.93 -7.03 3.37
CA ARG A 71 -9.20 -6.11 4.50
C ARG A 71 -9.91 -6.86 5.63
N VAL A 72 -9.57 -6.57 6.88
CA VAL A 72 -10.37 -6.99 8.03
C VAL A 72 -11.72 -6.26 7.96
N PRO A 73 -12.86 -6.93 8.30
CA PRO A 73 -14.17 -6.28 8.37
C PRO A 73 -14.22 -5.05 9.28
#